data_AF-A0AAA9Z0J1-F1
#
_entry.id   AF-A0AAA9Z0J1-F1
#
_cell.length_a   1.000
_cell.length_b   1.000
_cell.length_c   1.000
_cell.angle_alpha   90.00
_cell.angle_beta   90.00
_cell.angle_gamma   90.00
#
_symmetry.space_group_name_H-M   'P 1'
#
loop_
_entity.id
_entity.type
_entity.pdbx_description
1 polymer ?
#
loop_
_entity_poly.entity_id
_entity_poly.type
_entity_poly.pdbx_seq_one_letter_code
_entity_poly.pdbx_strand_id
1 'polypeptide(L)'
;MMADMPFRLVECSNLNTGTYRLPSKEELYGRRIVISTLTSAGKLVQARIKPKHFTFVFIDECGSATEASALVPIAGIITTQKSINGTIVLSGDPKQLGPVTRSDFAASMGLRISMLERLMNLPLYQKDPETNRYNAKVIIKLLRNYRSHEAILSFSNERFYQKELQPCASPDDVDWALGWPELPSARFPIIFESTMGKLAREKDSTSYYNQKEIELVEFYTRQILSDGINGRSIEQAAIGVISPYKKQCIKLKQMCQRHGWNEIDVGSVEAFQGREKPIMILTTVRSGATGVGFLSNVKRLNVALTRAKALLVVIGNPETLQQDPNWFEFIRYCFRAGAIRGVKFELDEKQHQVKELDAKDAYLTLIQEKLDNIIKHMEAVKM
;
A
#
# COMPACT_ATOMS: atom_id res chain seq x y z
N MET A 1 -2.60 -17.24 -19.15
CA MET A 1 -1.31 -16.57 -18.82
C MET A 1 -0.72 -15.78 -20.00
N MET A 2 -1.49 -15.48 -21.07
CA MET A 2 -1.06 -14.68 -22.23
C MET A 2 -1.76 -13.30 -22.32
N ALA A 3 -2.69 -12.98 -21.41
CA ALA A 3 -3.68 -11.92 -21.66
C ALA A 3 -3.19 -10.47 -21.42
N ASP A 4 -2.07 -10.25 -20.72
CA ASP A 4 -1.77 -8.91 -20.17
C ASP A 4 -0.49 -8.23 -20.72
N MET A 5 0.27 -8.87 -21.60
CA MET A 5 1.49 -8.25 -22.16
C MET A 5 1.23 -7.71 -23.58
N PRO A 6 1.33 -6.38 -23.82
CA PRO A 6 1.22 -5.81 -25.15
C PRO A 6 2.13 -6.53 -26.16
N PHE A 7 1.63 -6.83 -27.35
CA PHE A 7 2.35 -7.58 -28.38
C PHE A 7 3.77 -7.04 -28.66
N ARG A 8 3.92 -5.71 -28.70
CA ARG A 8 5.21 -5.03 -28.87
C ARG A 8 6.23 -5.33 -27.77
N LEU A 9 5.76 -5.61 -26.55
CA LEU A 9 6.63 -6.02 -25.44
C LEU A 9 6.98 -7.50 -25.53
N VAL A 10 6.13 -8.34 -26.10
CA VAL A 10 6.42 -9.77 -26.29
C VAL A 10 7.65 -9.95 -27.17
N GLU A 11 7.76 -9.19 -28.27
CA GLU A 11 8.89 -9.24 -29.21
C GLU A 11 10.25 -8.93 -28.57
N CYS A 12 10.28 -8.03 -27.58
CA CYS A 12 11.50 -7.65 -26.88
C CYS A 12 11.69 -8.37 -25.53
N SER A 13 10.73 -9.23 -25.15
CA SER A 13 10.79 -10.03 -23.92
C SER A 13 11.45 -11.38 -24.14
N ASN A 14 11.72 -12.07 -23.03
CA ASN A 14 12.17 -13.46 -23.06
C ASN A 14 11.05 -14.48 -23.32
N LEU A 15 9.85 -14.01 -23.71
CA LEU A 15 8.70 -14.81 -24.15
C LEU A 15 8.56 -14.85 -25.68
N ASN A 16 9.39 -14.11 -26.44
CA ASN A 16 9.24 -13.96 -27.89
C ASN A 16 9.11 -15.29 -28.68
N THR A 17 9.64 -16.40 -28.16
CA THR A 17 9.56 -17.74 -28.78
C THR A 17 8.36 -18.57 -28.32
N GLY A 18 7.37 -17.96 -27.66
CA GLY A 18 6.22 -18.64 -27.04
C GLY A 18 6.54 -19.37 -25.73
N THR A 19 7.81 -19.41 -25.32
CA THR A 19 8.29 -20.01 -24.08
C THR A 19 9.25 -19.07 -23.38
N TYR A 20 9.19 -19.03 -22.04
CA TYR A 20 10.13 -18.25 -21.25
C TYR A 20 11.53 -18.89 -21.30
N ARG A 21 12.49 -18.19 -21.89
CA ARG A 21 13.90 -18.58 -21.86
C ARG A 21 14.75 -17.60 -21.08
N LEU A 22 15.95 -18.02 -20.70
CA LEU A 22 16.95 -17.09 -20.20
C LEU A 22 17.72 -16.51 -21.40
N PRO A 23 17.86 -15.17 -21.48
CA PRO A 23 18.63 -14.57 -22.55
C PRO A 23 20.11 -14.94 -22.42
N SER A 24 20.79 -15.10 -23.56
CA SER A 24 22.24 -15.30 -23.59
C SER A 24 22.97 -14.03 -23.20
N LYS A 25 24.26 -14.15 -22.89
CA LYS A 25 25.11 -13.01 -22.56
C LYS A 25 25.21 -12.01 -23.72
N GLU A 26 25.29 -12.51 -24.94
CA GLU A 26 25.36 -11.73 -26.19
C GLU A 26 24.06 -10.96 -26.42
N GLU A 27 22.92 -11.61 -26.19
CA GLU A 27 21.61 -10.97 -26.28
C GLU A 27 21.48 -9.83 -25.27
N LEU A 28 21.96 -10.01 -24.03
CA LEU A 28 21.95 -8.98 -23.00
C LEU A 28 22.80 -7.77 -23.39
N TYR A 29 24.01 -7.98 -23.93
CA TYR A 29 24.87 -6.89 -24.41
C TYR A 29 24.23 -6.08 -25.56
N GLY A 30 23.36 -6.71 -26.35
CA GLY A 30 22.62 -6.05 -27.42
C GLY A 30 21.44 -5.18 -26.95
N ARG A 31 21.12 -5.16 -25.65
CA ARG A 31 19.98 -4.39 -25.10
C ARG A 31 20.46 -3.17 -24.32
N ARG A 32 19.82 -2.03 -24.58
CA ARG A 32 20.04 -0.78 -23.84
C ARG A 32 19.43 -0.82 -22.43
N ILE A 33 18.31 -1.53 -22.29
CA ILE A 33 17.56 -1.64 -21.03
C ILE A 33 17.27 -3.13 -20.81
N VAL A 34 17.55 -3.62 -19.61
CA VAL A 34 17.22 -4.97 -19.18
C VAL A 34 16.31 -4.86 -17.96
N ILE A 35 15.11 -5.41 -18.06
CA ILE A 35 14.13 -5.42 -16.96
C ILE A 35 14.16 -6.82 -16.34
N SER A 36 14.28 -6.89 -15.01
CA SER A 36 14.36 -8.14 -14.27
C SER A 36 13.82 -7.94 -12.86
N THR A 37 13.32 -9.02 -12.24
CA THR A 37 13.11 -9.03 -10.79
C THR A 37 14.45 -9.00 -10.05
N LEU A 38 14.45 -8.55 -8.79
CA LEU A 38 15.65 -8.45 -7.95
C LEU A 38 16.42 -9.78 -7.86
N THR A 39 15.71 -10.88 -7.60
CA THR A 39 16.31 -12.22 -7.52
C THR A 39 16.88 -12.68 -8.86
N SER A 40 16.17 -12.42 -9.96
CA SER A 40 16.63 -12.81 -11.30
C SER A 40 17.85 -12.01 -11.77
N ALA A 41 18.04 -10.79 -11.24
CA ALA A 41 19.25 -10.00 -11.51
C ALA A 41 20.53 -10.70 -11.00
N GLY A 42 20.42 -11.58 -10.01
CA GLY A 42 21.54 -12.43 -9.58
C GLY A 42 22.10 -13.32 -10.71
N LYS A 43 21.31 -13.64 -11.73
CA LYS A 43 21.80 -14.36 -12.92
C LYS A 43 22.73 -13.51 -13.77
N LEU A 44 22.54 -12.19 -13.81
CA LEU A 44 23.45 -11.26 -14.48
C LEU A 44 24.81 -11.23 -13.77
N VAL A 45 24.80 -11.27 -12.44
CA VAL A 45 26.02 -11.40 -11.62
C VAL A 45 26.75 -12.70 -11.94
N GLN A 46 26.03 -13.83 -11.98
CA GLN A 46 26.59 -15.14 -12.32
C GLN A 46 27.14 -15.21 -13.75
N ALA A 47 26.50 -14.54 -14.71
CA ALA A 47 26.94 -14.46 -16.10
C ALA A 47 28.25 -13.64 -16.29
N ARG A 48 28.78 -13.04 -15.22
CA ARG A 48 30.01 -12.23 -15.21
C ARG A 48 29.97 -11.17 -16.30
N ILE A 49 28.91 -10.37 -16.32
CA ILE A 49 28.83 -9.19 -17.18
C ILE A 49 30.04 -8.30 -16.91
N LYS A 50 30.60 -7.71 -17.97
CA LYS A 50 31.80 -6.87 -17.88
C LYS A 50 31.54 -5.73 -16.88
N PRO A 51 32.49 -5.43 -15.98
CA PRO A 51 32.40 -4.25 -15.12
C PRO A 51 32.10 -2.99 -15.95
N LYS A 52 31.32 -2.06 -15.39
CA LYS A 52 30.92 -0.80 -16.03
C LYS A 52 30.03 -0.94 -17.28
N HIS A 53 29.58 -2.15 -17.64
CA HIS A 53 28.62 -2.29 -18.73
C HIS A 53 27.29 -1.61 -18.39
N PHE A 54 26.74 -1.91 -17.21
CA PHE A 54 25.62 -1.16 -16.66
C PHE A 54 26.16 0.02 -15.87
N THR A 55 25.78 1.23 -16.29
CA THR A 55 26.13 2.48 -15.59
C THR A 55 25.02 2.95 -14.66
N PHE A 56 23.82 2.40 -14.80
CA PHE A 56 22.66 2.70 -13.96
C PHE A 56 21.97 1.42 -13.49
N VAL A 57 21.52 1.41 -12.24
CA VAL A 57 20.58 0.42 -11.69
C VAL A 57 19.39 1.17 -11.12
N PHE A 58 18.23 0.97 -11.74
CA PHE A 58 16.95 1.47 -11.25
C PHE A 58 16.24 0.35 -10.49
N ILE A 59 15.88 0.58 -9.24
CA ILE A 59 15.09 -0.34 -8.42
C ILE A 59 13.77 0.36 -8.10
N ASP A 60 12.71 -0.05 -8.78
CA ASP A 60 11.37 0.43 -8.49
C ASP A 60 10.70 -0.37 -7.36
N GLU A 61 9.72 0.23 -6.69
CA GLU A 61 9.05 -0.34 -5.51
C GLU A 61 10.02 -0.83 -4.42
N CYS A 62 11.20 -0.18 -4.31
CA CYS A 62 12.28 -0.59 -3.41
C CYS A 62 11.86 -0.61 -1.93
N GLY A 63 10.85 0.19 -1.58
CA GLY A 63 10.24 0.22 -0.25
C GLY A 63 9.68 -1.13 0.21
N SER A 64 9.28 -1.98 -0.73
CA SER A 64 8.67 -3.30 -0.48
C SER A 64 9.65 -4.48 -0.51
N ALA A 65 10.90 -4.24 -0.89
CA ALA A 65 11.94 -5.25 -0.95
C ALA A 65 12.78 -5.26 0.34
N THR A 66 13.14 -6.45 0.83
CA THR A 66 14.16 -6.54 1.88
C THR A 66 15.46 -5.93 1.37
N GLU A 67 16.23 -5.32 2.26
CA GLU A 67 17.52 -4.73 1.88
C GLU A 67 18.45 -5.75 1.19
N ALA A 68 18.49 -6.99 1.71
CA ALA A 68 19.25 -8.07 1.10
C ALA A 68 18.82 -8.34 -0.37
N SER A 69 17.53 -8.24 -0.69
CA SER A 69 17.03 -8.43 -2.06
C SER A 69 17.41 -7.24 -2.95
N ALA A 70 17.28 -6.01 -2.45
CA ALA A 70 17.65 -4.81 -3.18
C ALA A 70 19.16 -4.72 -3.46
N LEU A 71 19.99 -5.35 -2.61
CA LEU A 71 21.43 -5.46 -2.83
C LEU A 71 21.81 -6.36 -4.01
N VAL A 72 20.98 -7.34 -4.40
CA VAL A 72 21.32 -8.30 -5.47
C VAL A 72 21.71 -7.63 -6.80
N PRO A 73 20.93 -6.70 -7.37
CA PRO A 73 21.32 -6.01 -8.61
C PRO A 73 22.40 -4.94 -8.40
N ILE A 74 22.73 -4.57 -7.16
CA ILE A 74 23.79 -3.59 -6.87
C ILE A 74 25.13 -4.34 -6.81
N ALA A 75 25.18 -5.38 -5.99
CA ALA A 75 26.34 -6.21 -5.75
C ALA A 75 26.65 -7.09 -6.98
N GLY A 76 27.76 -6.82 -7.64
CA GLY A 76 28.28 -7.63 -8.74
C GLY A 76 27.83 -7.21 -10.14
N ILE A 77 26.87 -6.30 -10.27
CA ILE A 77 26.53 -5.67 -11.57
C ILE A 77 27.23 -4.32 -11.70
N ILE A 78 27.03 -3.44 -10.70
CA ILE A 78 27.59 -2.08 -10.70
C ILE A 78 28.65 -1.88 -9.62
N THR A 79 28.95 -2.89 -8.82
CA THR A 79 30.09 -2.89 -7.90
C THR A 79 31.26 -3.67 -8.47
N THR A 80 32.48 -3.20 -8.21
CA THR A 80 33.70 -3.96 -8.50
C THR A 80 34.65 -3.77 -7.33
N GLN A 81 35.12 -4.89 -6.76
CA GLN A 81 35.89 -4.90 -5.51
C GLN A 81 35.13 -4.17 -4.38
N LYS A 82 35.55 -2.93 -4.05
CA LYS A 82 34.96 -2.09 -2.98
C LYS A 82 34.38 -0.76 -3.50
N SER A 83 34.30 -0.55 -4.81
CA SER A 83 33.72 0.66 -5.39
C SER A 83 32.39 0.39 -6.10
N ILE A 84 31.46 1.34 -5.99
CA ILE A 84 30.28 1.44 -6.85
C ILE A 84 30.72 2.23 -8.10
N ASN A 85 30.55 1.64 -9.28
CA ASN A 85 31.02 2.17 -10.57
C ASN A 85 29.87 2.65 -11.47
N GLY A 86 28.74 3.03 -10.86
CA GLY A 86 27.55 3.49 -11.55
C GLY A 86 26.61 4.24 -10.60
N THR A 87 25.46 4.65 -11.13
CA THR A 87 24.42 5.36 -10.39
C THR A 87 23.31 4.40 -9.97
N ILE A 88 22.92 4.48 -8.70
CA ILE A 88 21.80 3.74 -8.15
C ILE A 88 20.62 4.69 -8.00
N VAL A 89 19.47 4.32 -8.57
CA VAL A 89 18.23 5.05 -8.41
C VAL A 89 17.23 4.14 -7.72
N LEU A 90 16.84 4.51 -6.50
CA LEU A 90 15.82 3.82 -5.74
C LEU A 90 14.52 4.60 -5.85
N SER A 91 13.48 3.95 -6.36
CA SER A 91 12.11 4.47 -6.42
C SER A 91 11.22 3.66 -5.48
N GLY A 92 10.20 4.31 -4.94
CA GLY A 92 9.24 3.70 -4.02
C GLY A 92 8.82 4.66 -2.93
N ASP A 93 7.90 4.20 -2.09
CA ASP A 93 7.32 5.02 -1.02
C ASP A 93 7.52 4.32 0.34
N PRO A 94 8.36 4.89 1.24
CA PRO A 94 8.58 4.31 2.57
C PRO A 94 7.34 4.38 3.47
N LYS A 95 6.29 5.14 3.09
CA LYS A 95 4.99 5.21 3.79
C LYS A 95 3.97 4.18 3.29
N GLN A 96 4.29 3.42 2.24
CA GLN A 96 3.50 2.27 1.76
C GLN A 96 4.10 0.96 2.28
N LEU A 97 3.61 -0.18 1.79
CA LEU A 97 3.96 -1.51 2.29
C LEU A 97 5.47 -1.75 2.28
N GLY A 98 5.96 -2.23 3.43
CA GLY A 98 7.33 -2.73 3.58
C GLY A 98 7.46 -4.19 3.16
N PRO A 99 8.66 -4.78 3.34
CA PRO A 99 8.93 -6.17 3.04
C PRO A 99 8.09 -7.15 3.86
N VAL A 100 7.64 -8.21 3.22
CA VAL A 100 6.86 -9.28 3.87
C VAL A 100 7.80 -10.26 4.57
N THR A 101 7.85 -10.18 5.91
CA THR A 101 8.67 -11.08 6.75
C THR A 101 7.77 -11.97 7.60
N ARG A 102 7.86 -13.30 7.38
CA ARG A 102 7.08 -14.33 8.09
C ARG A 102 7.55 -14.59 9.52
N SER A 103 8.84 -14.49 9.77
CA SER A 103 9.40 -14.67 11.11
C SER A 103 9.29 -13.37 11.89
N ASP A 104 8.54 -13.39 12.99
CA ASP A 104 8.41 -12.23 13.87
C ASP A 104 9.74 -11.89 14.55
N PHE A 105 10.57 -12.88 14.85
CA PHE A 105 11.94 -12.67 15.33
C PHE A 105 12.80 -11.93 14.28
N ALA A 106 12.81 -12.37 13.03
CA ALA A 106 13.56 -11.67 12.00
C ALA A 106 13.01 -10.25 11.75
N ALA A 107 11.69 -10.08 11.87
CA ALA A 107 11.05 -8.78 11.79
C ALA A 107 11.48 -7.84 12.92
N SER A 108 11.54 -8.33 14.17
CA SER A 108 12.00 -7.54 15.32
C SER A 108 13.48 -7.18 15.23
N MET A 109 14.28 -8.01 14.54
CA MET A 109 15.69 -7.73 14.22
C MET A 109 15.88 -6.78 13.02
N GLY A 110 14.80 -6.19 12.48
CA GLY A 110 14.87 -5.16 11.45
C GLY A 110 14.74 -5.64 10.00
N LEU A 111 14.47 -6.92 9.74
CA LEU A 111 14.31 -7.43 8.36
C LEU A 111 13.10 -6.85 7.62
N ARG A 112 12.17 -6.20 8.33
CA ARG A 112 11.03 -5.45 7.76
C ARG A 112 11.39 -4.01 7.35
N ILE A 113 12.63 -3.57 7.57
CA ILE A 113 13.10 -2.27 7.12
C ILE A 113 13.72 -2.46 5.74
N SER A 114 13.16 -1.80 4.73
CA SER A 114 13.73 -1.81 3.38
C SER A 114 14.98 -0.95 3.31
N MET A 115 15.79 -1.15 2.27
CA MET A 115 16.96 -0.30 2.00
C MET A 115 16.54 1.17 1.88
N LEU A 116 15.45 1.44 1.17
CA LEU A 116 14.92 2.79 1.00
C LEU A 116 14.55 3.40 2.35
N GLU A 117 13.80 2.68 3.19
CA GLU A 117 13.39 3.16 4.51
C GLU A 117 14.60 3.39 5.43
N ARG A 118 15.59 2.50 5.42
CA ARG A 118 16.82 2.68 6.20
C ARG A 118 17.61 3.91 5.75
N LEU A 119 17.78 4.11 4.45
CA LEU A 119 18.51 5.26 3.89
C LEU A 119 17.82 6.58 4.24
N MET A 120 16.49 6.63 4.19
CA MET A 120 15.70 7.81 4.58
C MET A 120 15.91 8.25 6.03
N ASN A 121 16.43 7.37 6.90
CA ASN A 121 16.77 7.70 8.29
C ASN A 121 18.20 8.23 8.46
N LEU A 122 19.04 8.24 7.42
CA LEU A 122 20.39 8.82 7.50
C LEU A 122 20.34 10.35 7.30
N PRO A 123 21.24 11.12 7.94
CA PRO A 123 21.20 12.59 7.91
C PRO A 123 21.11 13.20 6.50
N LEU A 124 21.82 12.62 5.52
CA LEU A 124 21.82 13.09 4.12
C LEU A 124 20.43 13.06 3.46
N TYR A 125 19.56 12.14 3.89
CA TYR A 125 18.24 11.90 3.31
C TYR A 125 17.10 12.45 4.19
N GLN A 126 17.41 13.01 5.36
CA GLN A 126 16.43 13.67 6.19
C GLN A 126 16.12 15.07 5.66
N LYS A 127 15.01 15.63 6.13
CA LYS A 127 14.71 17.04 5.89
C LYS A 127 15.69 17.89 6.68
N ASP A 128 16.17 18.95 6.06
CA ASP A 128 16.93 19.98 6.73
C ASP A 128 16.06 20.62 7.85
N PRO A 129 16.55 20.71 9.11
CA PRO A 129 15.74 21.17 10.23
C PRO A 129 15.26 22.62 10.12
N GLU A 130 16.01 23.48 9.42
CA GLU A 130 15.70 24.90 9.31
C GLU A 130 14.68 25.15 8.19
N THR A 131 14.87 24.49 7.05
CA THR A 131 14.05 24.69 5.85
C THR A 131 12.90 23.71 5.74
N ASN A 132 12.92 22.62 6.51
CA ASN A 132 11.98 21.49 6.44
C ASN A 132 11.87 20.89 5.03
N ARG A 133 12.96 20.89 4.27
CA ARG A 133 13.04 20.40 2.88
C ARG A 133 14.09 19.31 2.74
N TYR A 134 13.84 18.39 1.82
CA TYR A 134 14.84 17.40 1.42
C TYR A 134 15.91 18.03 0.52
N ASN A 135 17.12 17.48 0.57
CA ASN A 135 18.16 17.82 -0.39
C ASN A 135 17.79 17.31 -1.79
N ALA A 136 17.44 18.23 -2.68
CA ALA A 136 16.99 17.95 -4.05
C ALA A 136 18.05 17.24 -4.93
N LYS A 137 19.32 17.22 -4.52
CA LYS A 137 20.38 16.48 -5.23
C LYS A 137 20.31 14.97 -5.00
N VAL A 138 19.63 14.52 -3.93
CA VAL A 138 19.56 13.10 -3.54
C VAL A 138 18.13 12.57 -3.45
N ILE A 139 17.15 13.45 -3.17
CA ILE A 139 15.73 13.07 -3.07
C ILE A 139 14.92 13.96 -3.99
N ILE A 140 14.10 13.32 -4.82
CA ILE A 140 13.08 13.98 -5.62
C ILE A 140 11.73 13.41 -5.18
N LYS A 141 10.83 14.29 -4.69
CA LYS A 141 9.46 13.92 -4.38
C LYS A 141 8.55 14.23 -5.56
N LEU A 142 7.78 13.24 -5.99
CA LEU A 142 6.71 13.43 -6.96
C LEU A 142 5.43 13.81 -6.20
N LEU A 143 5.05 15.09 -6.28
CA LEU A 143 3.94 15.64 -5.47
C LEU A 143 2.58 15.56 -6.15
N ARG A 144 2.55 15.58 -7.49
CA ARG A 144 1.29 15.57 -8.25
C ARG A 144 0.72 14.16 -8.33
N ASN A 145 -0.47 13.98 -7.77
CA ASN A 145 -1.22 12.73 -7.80
C ASN A 145 -2.25 12.77 -8.93
N TYR A 146 -2.12 11.88 -9.91
CA TYR A 146 -3.02 11.79 -11.07
C TYR A 146 -3.99 10.60 -10.98
N ARG A 147 -4.11 9.97 -9.80
CA ARG A 147 -4.88 8.73 -9.63
C ARG A 147 -6.31 9.00 -9.17
N SER A 148 -6.43 9.73 -8.07
CA SER A 148 -7.63 9.69 -7.22
C SER A 148 -8.32 11.04 -7.13
N HIS A 149 -9.64 10.99 -6.94
CA HIS A 149 -10.43 12.13 -6.50
C HIS A 149 -9.82 12.74 -5.22
N GLU A 150 -9.85 14.07 -5.09
CA GLU A 150 -9.25 14.79 -3.96
C GLU A 150 -9.71 14.25 -2.61
N ALA A 151 -11.01 14.08 -2.39
CA ALA A 151 -11.56 13.52 -1.15
C ALA A 151 -10.96 12.16 -0.73
N ILE A 152 -10.65 11.28 -1.70
CA ILE A 152 -10.03 9.96 -1.45
C ILE A 152 -8.56 10.15 -1.05
N LEU A 153 -7.86 11.08 -1.70
CA LEU A 153 -6.46 11.39 -1.42
C LEU A 153 -6.27 12.12 -0.08
N SER A 154 -7.17 13.04 0.27
CA SER A 154 -6.99 14.03 1.34
C SER A 154 -6.65 13.42 2.70
N PHE A 155 -7.34 12.35 3.10
CA PHE A 155 -7.04 11.67 4.37
C PHE A 155 -5.61 11.17 4.42
N SER A 156 -5.19 10.38 3.42
CA SER A 156 -3.82 9.85 3.37
C SER A 156 -2.79 10.96 3.22
N ASN A 157 -3.08 12.00 2.44
CA ASN A 157 -2.21 13.15 2.24
C ASN A 157 -1.91 13.88 3.55
N GLU A 158 -2.95 14.17 4.33
CA GLU A 158 -2.81 14.77 5.66
C GLU A 158 -2.08 13.84 6.63
N ARG A 159 -2.49 12.58 6.71
CA ARG A 159 -1.99 11.66 7.73
C ARG A 159 -0.57 11.16 7.49
N PHE A 160 -0.18 10.96 6.23
CA PHE A 160 1.09 10.29 5.89
C PHE A 160 2.07 11.17 5.10
N TYR A 161 1.60 12.25 4.46
CA TYR A 161 2.39 13.05 3.53
C TYR A 161 2.40 14.55 3.84
N GLN A 162 1.99 14.97 5.04
CA GLN A 162 2.07 16.36 5.51
C GLN A 162 1.36 17.36 4.59
N LYS A 163 0.28 16.93 3.92
CA LYS A 163 -0.48 17.73 2.94
C LYS A 163 0.34 18.21 1.74
N GLU A 164 1.46 17.56 1.43
CA GLU A 164 2.31 17.96 0.30
C GLU A 164 1.83 17.43 -1.05
N LEU A 165 1.01 16.37 -1.09
CA LEU A 165 0.49 15.83 -2.35
C LEU A 165 -0.56 16.76 -2.96
N GLN A 166 -0.53 16.90 -4.28
CA GLN A 166 -1.39 17.77 -5.05
C GLN A 166 -2.33 16.92 -5.92
N PRO A 167 -3.66 17.00 -5.73
CA PRO A 167 -4.60 16.32 -6.61
C PRO A 167 -4.51 16.94 -8.02
N CYS A 168 -4.26 16.12 -9.02
CA CYS A 168 -4.09 16.52 -10.43
C CYS A 168 -4.78 15.53 -11.39
N ALA A 169 -5.58 14.60 -10.87
CA ALA A 169 -6.35 13.67 -11.70
C ALA A 169 -7.38 14.43 -12.55
N SER A 170 -7.68 13.90 -13.74
CA SER A 170 -8.72 14.49 -14.60
C SER A 170 -10.09 14.33 -13.95
N PRO A 171 -10.93 15.38 -13.89
CA PRO A 171 -12.31 15.27 -13.42
C PRO A 171 -13.11 14.14 -14.12
N ASP A 172 -12.91 13.96 -15.43
CA ASP A 172 -13.58 12.91 -16.21
C ASP A 172 -13.29 11.48 -15.71
N ASP A 173 -12.11 11.28 -15.10
CA ASP A 173 -11.67 9.99 -14.57
C ASP A 173 -12.12 9.73 -13.14
N VAL A 174 -12.37 10.79 -12.36
CA VAL A 174 -12.52 10.69 -10.89
C VAL A 174 -13.83 11.24 -10.33
N ASP A 175 -14.54 12.11 -11.05
CA ASP A 175 -15.74 12.80 -10.54
C ASP A 175 -17.04 12.13 -10.99
N TRP A 176 -16.99 11.18 -11.93
CA TRP A 176 -18.20 10.54 -12.50
C TRP A 176 -19.05 9.78 -11.47
N ALA A 177 -18.49 9.46 -10.30
CA ALA A 177 -19.22 8.84 -9.20
C ALA A 177 -19.91 9.85 -8.26
N LEU A 178 -19.61 11.15 -8.35
CA LEU A 178 -20.28 12.17 -7.56
C LEU A 178 -21.78 12.21 -7.91
N GLY A 179 -22.63 12.42 -6.91
CA GLY A 179 -24.09 12.40 -7.08
C GLY A 179 -24.72 11.02 -7.24
N TRP A 180 -23.93 9.94 -7.16
CA TRP A 180 -24.48 8.58 -7.14
C TRP A 180 -25.49 8.43 -5.99
N PRO A 181 -26.72 7.91 -6.22
CA PRO A 181 -27.76 7.87 -5.20
C PRO A 181 -27.40 7.11 -3.91
N GLU A 182 -26.45 6.18 -4.00
CA GLU A 182 -25.97 5.42 -2.84
C GLU A 182 -24.96 6.19 -1.96
N LEU A 183 -24.43 7.34 -2.43
CA LEU A 183 -23.56 8.21 -1.64
C LEU A 183 -24.36 8.95 -0.57
N PRO A 184 -24.00 8.83 0.72
CA PRO A 184 -24.62 9.63 1.78
C PRO A 184 -24.39 11.13 1.60
N SER A 185 -23.28 11.50 0.97
CA SER A 185 -22.91 12.89 0.66
C SER A 185 -22.54 13.00 -0.82
N ALA A 186 -23.36 13.70 -1.60
CA ALA A 186 -23.29 13.72 -3.07
C ALA A 186 -21.93 14.20 -3.63
N ARG A 187 -21.17 15.00 -2.89
CA ARG A 187 -19.86 15.54 -3.32
C ARG A 187 -18.66 14.82 -2.69
N PHE A 188 -18.90 13.68 -2.03
CA PHE A 188 -17.87 12.96 -1.31
C PHE A 188 -17.89 11.49 -1.71
N PRO A 189 -17.02 11.04 -2.63
CA PRO A 189 -17.06 9.71 -3.22
C PRO A 189 -16.41 8.65 -2.32
N ILE A 190 -16.68 8.73 -1.02
CA ILE A 190 -16.34 7.73 -0.04
C ILE A 190 -17.61 7.36 0.70
N ILE A 191 -17.84 6.06 0.86
CA ILE A 191 -18.90 5.55 1.75
C ILE A 191 -18.21 4.79 2.86
N PHE A 192 -18.48 5.16 4.12
CA PHE A 192 -18.20 4.29 5.24
C PHE A 192 -19.49 3.58 5.66
N GLU A 193 -19.61 2.31 5.28
CA GLU A 193 -20.72 1.43 5.64
C GLU A 193 -20.46 0.78 7.00
N SER A 194 -21.12 1.33 8.03
CA SER A 194 -21.12 0.83 9.40
C SER A 194 -21.96 -0.44 9.52
N THR A 195 -21.36 -1.50 10.06
CA THR A 195 -22.04 -2.77 10.29
C THR A 195 -21.58 -3.49 11.55
N MET A 196 -22.53 -4.07 12.29
CA MET A 196 -22.29 -4.86 13.51
C MET A 196 -22.29 -6.37 13.23
N GLY A 197 -21.66 -6.78 12.12
CA GLY A 197 -21.51 -8.19 11.76
C GLY A 197 -20.73 -8.99 12.80
N LYS A 198 -20.82 -10.32 12.80
CA LYS A 198 -20.08 -11.15 13.75
C LYS A 198 -18.81 -11.70 13.10
N LEU A 199 -17.71 -11.65 13.85
CA LEU A 199 -16.46 -12.30 13.46
C LEU A 199 -16.63 -13.83 13.56
N ALA A 200 -16.42 -14.53 12.45
CA ALA A 200 -16.55 -15.98 12.38
C ALA A 200 -15.26 -16.66 11.92
N ARG A 201 -15.09 -17.92 12.32
CA ARG A 201 -13.96 -18.77 11.95
C ARG A 201 -14.45 -20.20 11.74
N GLU A 202 -14.05 -20.83 10.64
CA GLU A 202 -14.33 -22.25 10.40
C GLU A 202 -13.32 -23.12 11.17
N LYS A 203 -13.71 -24.35 11.54
CA LYS A 203 -12.89 -25.25 12.37
C LYS A 203 -11.49 -25.51 11.79
N ASP A 204 -11.38 -25.59 10.47
CA ASP A 204 -10.12 -25.91 9.76
C ASP A 204 -9.38 -24.67 9.23
N SER A 205 -9.76 -23.46 9.68
CA SER A 205 -9.19 -22.20 9.20
C SER A 205 -8.58 -21.39 10.34
N THR A 206 -7.33 -20.95 10.16
CA THR A 206 -6.69 -19.97 11.06
C THR A 206 -7.10 -18.53 10.76
N SER A 207 -7.83 -18.28 9.66
CA SER A 207 -8.28 -16.95 9.23
C SER A 207 -9.78 -16.74 9.49
N TYR A 208 -10.15 -15.48 9.69
CA TYR A 208 -11.51 -15.04 9.98
C TYR A 208 -12.27 -14.57 8.75
N TYR A 209 -13.60 -14.50 8.87
CA TYR A 209 -14.50 -13.89 7.89
C TYR A 209 -15.68 -13.23 8.62
N ASN A 210 -16.38 -12.34 7.92
CA ASN A 210 -17.59 -11.67 8.41
C ASN A 210 -18.63 -11.74 7.30
N GLN A 211 -19.66 -12.56 7.52
CA GLN A 211 -20.71 -12.82 6.53
C GLN A 211 -21.50 -11.55 6.20
N LYS A 212 -21.77 -10.70 7.21
CA LYS A 212 -22.53 -9.47 7.02
C LYS A 212 -21.80 -8.47 6.12
N GLU A 213 -20.49 -8.40 6.24
CA GLU A 213 -19.68 -7.57 5.34
C GLU A 213 -19.66 -8.13 3.91
N ILE A 214 -19.67 -9.45 3.72
CA ILE A 214 -19.77 -10.07 2.39
C ILE A 214 -21.09 -9.70 1.72
N GLU A 215 -22.20 -9.75 2.45
CA GLU A 215 -23.53 -9.34 1.95
C GLU A 215 -23.54 -7.88 1.51
N LEU A 216 -22.85 -7.00 2.25
CA LEU A 216 -22.74 -5.58 1.89
C LEU A 216 -21.85 -5.38 0.66
N VAL A 217 -20.75 -6.12 0.52
CA VAL A 217 -19.95 -6.12 -0.72
C VAL A 217 -20.81 -6.57 -1.90
N GLU A 218 -21.58 -7.63 -1.74
CA GLU A 218 -22.51 -8.13 -2.77
C GLU A 218 -23.56 -7.08 -3.14
N PHE A 219 -24.15 -6.41 -2.15
CA PHE A 219 -25.10 -5.32 -2.36
C PHE A 219 -24.51 -4.20 -3.22
N TYR A 220 -23.36 -3.64 -2.80
CA TYR A 220 -22.72 -2.55 -3.55
C TYR A 220 -22.31 -2.98 -4.95
N THR A 221 -21.71 -4.16 -5.08
CA THR A 221 -21.29 -4.70 -6.38
C THR A 221 -22.49 -4.86 -7.32
N ARG A 222 -23.61 -5.36 -6.81
CA ARG A 222 -24.84 -5.51 -7.59
C ARG A 222 -25.40 -4.16 -8.04
N GLN A 223 -25.47 -3.17 -7.15
CA GLN A 223 -25.94 -1.82 -7.49
C GLN A 223 -25.06 -1.21 -8.60
N ILE A 224 -23.74 -1.28 -8.43
CA ILE A 224 -22.77 -0.75 -9.39
C ILE A 224 -22.90 -1.40 -10.77
N LEU A 225 -23.01 -2.74 -10.82
CA LEU A 225 -23.02 -3.47 -12.09
C LEU A 225 -24.40 -3.51 -12.77
N SER A 226 -25.48 -3.51 -12.00
CA SER A 226 -26.85 -3.62 -12.55
C SER A 226 -27.42 -2.26 -12.91
N ASP A 227 -27.31 -1.30 -12.00
CA ASP A 227 -27.93 0.02 -12.14
C ASP A 227 -26.94 1.04 -12.74
N GLY A 228 -25.63 0.71 -12.72
CA GLY A 228 -24.57 1.62 -13.09
C GLY A 228 -24.37 2.72 -12.04
N ILE A 229 -23.61 3.75 -12.43
CA ILE A 229 -23.42 4.96 -11.62
C ILE A 229 -23.74 6.16 -12.50
N ASN A 230 -24.77 6.93 -12.14
CA ASN A 230 -25.19 8.13 -12.88
C ASN A 230 -25.42 7.88 -14.37
N GLY A 231 -26.03 6.73 -14.72
CA GLY A 231 -26.27 6.32 -16.12
C GLY A 231 -25.04 5.75 -16.83
N ARG A 232 -23.88 5.68 -16.18
CA ARG A 232 -22.67 5.02 -16.69
C ARG A 232 -22.70 3.53 -16.38
N SER A 233 -22.63 2.70 -17.42
CA SER A 233 -22.40 1.27 -17.27
C SER A 233 -20.98 1.01 -16.76
N ILE A 234 -20.84 0.11 -15.79
CA ILE A 234 -19.56 -0.21 -15.14
C ILE A 234 -19.17 -1.65 -15.47
N GLU A 235 -17.96 -1.82 -15.97
CA GLU A 235 -17.37 -3.14 -16.21
C GLU A 235 -16.93 -3.79 -14.89
N GLN A 236 -17.03 -5.12 -14.82
CA GLN A 236 -16.56 -5.88 -13.64
C GLN A 236 -15.08 -5.60 -13.33
N ALA A 237 -14.24 -5.50 -14.36
CA ALA A 237 -12.82 -5.20 -14.23
C ALA A 237 -12.54 -3.81 -13.62
N ALA A 238 -13.52 -2.90 -13.56
CA ALA A 238 -13.39 -1.61 -12.91
C ALA A 238 -13.48 -1.68 -11.37
N ILE A 239 -13.86 -2.84 -10.82
CA ILE A 239 -14.09 -3.05 -9.39
C ILE A 239 -12.94 -3.87 -8.79
N GLY A 240 -12.40 -3.40 -7.67
CA GLY A 240 -11.50 -4.17 -6.81
C GLY A 240 -12.06 -4.33 -5.40
N VAL A 241 -11.96 -5.54 -4.83
CA VAL A 241 -12.35 -5.82 -3.45
C VAL A 241 -11.13 -6.22 -2.61
N ILE A 242 -10.85 -5.46 -1.57
CA ILE A 242 -9.74 -5.70 -0.64
C ILE A 242 -10.27 -6.25 0.68
N SER A 243 -9.61 -7.29 1.19
CA SER A 243 -9.74 -7.72 2.58
C SER A 243 -8.41 -8.14 3.18
N PRO A 244 -8.10 -7.79 4.44
CA PRO A 244 -6.88 -8.25 5.09
C PRO A 244 -6.91 -9.74 5.48
N TYR A 245 -8.08 -10.41 5.40
CA TYR A 245 -8.23 -11.81 5.81
C TYR A 245 -8.38 -12.75 4.63
N LYS A 246 -7.49 -13.74 4.55
CA LYS A 246 -7.49 -14.75 3.47
C LYS A 246 -8.84 -15.46 3.34
N LYS A 247 -9.49 -15.82 4.46
CA LYS A 247 -10.78 -16.53 4.42
C LYS A 247 -11.92 -15.63 3.90
N GLN A 248 -11.92 -14.34 4.23
CA GLN A 248 -12.84 -13.37 3.63
C GLN A 248 -12.63 -13.30 2.10
N CYS A 249 -11.39 -13.17 1.63
CA CYS A 249 -11.09 -13.18 0.20
C CYS A 249 -11.59 -14.43 -0.53
N ILE A 250 -11.45 -15.62 0.08
CA ILE A 250 -11.97 -16.86 -0.49
C ILE A 250 -13.49 -16.82 -0.64
N LYS A 251 -14.21 -16.41 0.41
CA LYS A 251 -15.67 -16.35 0.37
C LYS A 251 -16.18 -15.28 -0.59
N LEU A 252 -15.49 -14.14 -0.69
CA LEU A 252 -15.80 -13.09 -1.68
C LEU A 252 -15.62 -13.59 -3.11
N LYS A 253 -14.54 -14.35 -3.39
CA LYS A 253 -14.34 -14.98 -4.70
C LYS A 253 -15.45 -15.98 -5.03
N GLN A 254 -15.85 -16.79 -4.05
CA GLN A 254 -16.99 -17.72 -4.20
C GLN A 254 -18.30 -16.97 -4.45
N MET A 255 -18.53 -15.85 -3.76
CA MET A 255 -19.67 -14.97 -4.00
C MET A 255 -19.64 -14.45 -5.44
N CYS A 256 -18.52 -13.87 -5.90
CA CYS A 256 -18.38 -13.37 -7.26
C CYS A 256 -18.63 -14.46 -8.31
N GLN A 257 -18.08 -15.67 -8.11
CA GLN A 257 -18.30 -16.81 -9.00
C GLN A 257 -19.78 -17.20 -9.12
N ARG A 258 -20.53 -17.21 -8.01
CA ARG A 258 -21.98 -17.51 -8.02
C ARG A 258 -22.79 -16.53 -8.85
N HIS A 259 -22.36 -15.26 -8.93
CA HIS A 259 -23.01 -14.22 -9.72
C HIS A 259 -22.43 -14.07 -11.14
N GLY A 260 -21.40 -14.86 -11.51
CA GLY A 260 -20.70 -14.71 -12.78
C GLY A 260 -19.80 -13.47 -12.86
N TRP A 261 -19.44 -12.87 -11.73
CA TRP A 261 -18.59 -11.68 -11.64
C TRP A 261 -17.09 -12.04 -11.65
N ASN A 262 -16.64 -12.77 -12.66
CA ASN A 262 -15.32 -13.39 -12.71
C ASN A 262 -14.16 -12.40 -12.93
N GLU A 263 -14.44 -11.18 -13.40
CA GLU A 263 -13.41 -10.18 -13.69
C GLU A 263 -13.19 -9.17 -12.54
N ILE A 264 -13.95 -9.30 -11.44
CA ILE A 264 -13.71 -8.51 -10.23
C ILE A 264 -12.43 -9.01 -9.56
N ASP A 265 -11.46 -8.11 -9.38
CA ASP A 265 -10.25 -8.42 -8.63
C ASP A 265 -10.58 -8.52 -7.14
N VAL A 266 -10.27 -9.66 -6.50
CA VAL A 266 -10.43 -9.87 -5.05
C VAL A 266 -9.10 -10.31 -4.44
N GLY A 267 -8.64 -9.62 -3.40
CA GLY A 267 -7.30 -9.85 -2.85
C GLY A 267 -7.02 -9.16 -1.52
N SER A 268 -5.82 -9.41 -0.98
CA SER A 268 -5.32 -8.66 0.18
C SER A 268 -4.74 -7.31 -0.26
N VAL A 269 -4.43 -6.45 0.70
CA VAL A 269 -3.79 -5.15 0.44
C VAL A 269 -2.50 -5.33 -0.38
N GLU A 270 -1.71 -6.36 -0.04
CA GLU A 270 -0.47 -6.71 -0.75
C GLU A 270 -0.72 -7.08 -2.22
N ALA A 271 -1.83 -7.75 -2.53
CA ALA A 271 -2.17 -8.13 -3.92
C ALA A 271 -2.58 -6.93 -4.79
N PHE A 272 -2.92 -5.80 -4.17
CA PHE A 272 -3.28 -4.55 -4.84
C PHE A 272 -2.14 -3.51 -4.82
N GLN A 273 -0.97 -3.85 -4.29
CA GLN A 273 0.18 -2.94 -4.35
C GLN A 273 0.55 -2.67 -5.82
N GLY A 274 0.76 -1.41 -6.17
CA GLY A 274 1.04 -0.97 -7.55
C GLY A 274 -0.14 -1.08 -8.52
N ARG A 275 -1.27 -1.66 -8.10
CA ARG A 275 -2.53 -1.73 -8.87
C ARG A 275 -3.48 -0.65 -8.39
N GLU A 276 -4.42 -0.26 -9.23
CA GLU A 276 -5.44 0.75 -8.97
C GLU A 276 -6.72 0.36 -9.71
N LYS A 277 -7.88 0.80 -9.20
CA LYS A 277 -9.17 0.57 -9.85
C LYS A 277 -10.04 1.81 -9.77
N PRO A 278 -10.91 2.05 -10.76
CA PRO A 278 -11.94 3.07 -10.68
C PRO A 278 -12.74 3.01 -9.38
N ILE A 279 -13.15 1.81 -8.97
CA ILE A 279 -13.92 1.55 -7.75
C ILE A 279 -13.18 0.56 -6.86
N MET A 280 -13.05 0.89 -5.57
CA MET A 280 -12.56 -0.04 -4.56
C MET A 280 -13.56 -0.25 -3.44
N ILE A 281 -13.73 -1.50 -3.03
CA ILE A 281 -14.51 -1.89 -1.85
C ILE A 281 -13.56 -2.56 -0.85
N LEU A 282 -13.44 -1.98 0.34
CA LEU A 282 -12.61 -2.47 1.44
C LEU A 282 -13.49 -3.08 2.53
N THR A 283 -13.33 -4.37 2.83
CA THR A 283 -13.97 -5.03 3.98
C THR A 283 -12.94 -5.31 5.07
N THR A 284 -13.23 -4.81 6.28
CA THR A 284 -12.31 -4.85 7.42
C THR A 284 -12.42 -6.14 8.24
N VAL A 285 -13.56 -6.82 8.20
CA VAL A 285 -13.88 -8.12 8.85
C VAL A 285 -13.97 -8.06 10.37
N ARG A 286 -13.13 -7.27 11.03
CA ARG A 286 -13.00 -7.24 12.50
C ARG A 286 -14.23 -6.59 13.15
N SER A 287 -14.81 -7.31 14.10
CA SER A 287 -16.00 -6.88 14.83
C SER A 287 -16.05 -7.54 16.22
N GLY A 288 -16.33 -6.76 17.26
CA GLY A 288 -16.46 -7.22 18.66
C GLY A 288 -15.19 -7.81 19.27
N ALA A 289 -14.02 -7.48 18.72
CA ALA A 289 -12.73 -8.00 19.16
C ALA A 289 -11.92 -6.93 19.92
N THR A 290 -10.99 -7.37 20.77
CA THR A 290 -9.97 -6.48 21.33
C THR A 290 -8.97 -6.10 20.24
N GLY A 291 -8.94 -4.81 19.90
CA GLY A 291 -8.10 -4.26 18.85
C GLY A 291 -8.46 -4.69 17.42
N VAL A 292 -7.73 -4.13 16.45
CA VAL A 292 -8.03 -4.24 15.02
C VAL A 292 -7.16 -5.27 14.26
N GLY A 293 -6.21 -5.92 14.94
CA GLY A 293 -5.34 -6.94 14.33
C GLY A 293 -4.49 -6.38 13.18
N PHE A 294 -4.50 -7.04 12.02
CA PHE A 294 -3.69 -6.64 10.85
C PHE A 294 -3.98 -5.23 10.32
N LEU A 295 -5.13 -4.67 10.68
CA LEU A 295 -5.59 -3.34 10.29
C LEU A 295 -4.87 -2.20 11.03
N SER A 296 -4.14 -2.48 12.12
CA SER A 296 -3.36 -1.46 12.86
C SER A 296 -2.12 -1.00 12.10
N ASN A 297 -1.75 -1.71 11.04
CA ASN A 297 -0.61 -1.33 10.22
C ASN A 297 -0.96 -0.11 9.35
N VAL A 298 -0.38 1.03 9.70
CA VAL A 298 -0.59 2.32 9.00
C VAL A 298 -0.23 2.28 7.51
N LYS A 299 0.80 1.51 7.14
CA LYS A 299 1.22 1.35 5.73
C LYS A 299 0.16 0.59 4.92
N ARG A 300 -0.46 -0.44 5.52
CA ARG A 300 -1.60 -1.16 4.91
C ARG A 300 -2.82 -0.26 4.75
N LEU A 301 -3.15 0.52 5.79
CA LEU A 301 -4.25 1.48 5.73
C LEU A 301 -4.05 2.46 4.57
N ASN A 302 -2.87 3.08 4.50
CA ASN A 302 -2.52 4.02 3.44
C ASN A 302 -2.66 3.40 2.05
N VAL A 303 -2.11 2.19 1.83
CA VAL A 303 -2.25 1.50 0.54
C VAL A 303 -3.72 1.22 0.24
N ALA A 304 -4.47 0.62 1.16
CA ALA A 304 -5.86 0.22 0.95
C ALA A 304 -6.77 1.40 0.57
N LEU A 305 -6.62 2.55 1.23
CA LEU A 305 -7.43 3.75 0.96
C LEU A 305 -7.05 4.45 -0.35
N THR A 306 -5.81 4.31 -0.82
CA THR A 306 -5.28 5.03 -2.01
C THR A 306 -5.32 4.22 -3.30
N ARG A 307 -6.07 3.11 -3.34
CA ARG A 307 -6.25 2.29 -4.56
C ARG A 307 -7.39 2.74 -5.45
N ALA A 308 -8.38 3.44 -4.88
CA ALA A 308 -9.56 3.93 -5.60
C ALA A 308 -9.22 5.18 -6.42
N LYS A 309 -9.76 5.26 -7.64
CA LYS A 309 -9.73 6.50 -8.42
C LYS A 309 -10.94 7.38 -8.14
N ALA A 310 -12.13 6.83 -8.35
CA ALA A 310 -13.37 7.60 -8.39
C ALA A 310 -14.33 7.28 -7.25
N LEU A 311 -14.32 6.06 -6.71
CA LEU A 311 -15.22 5.66 -5.62
C LEU A 311 -14.53 4.70 -4.65
N LEU A 312 -14.64 5.01 -3.36
CA LEU A 312 -14.17 4.15 -2.28
C LEU A 312 -15.33 3.76 -1.35
N VAL A 313 -15.59 2.47 -1.21
CA VAL A 313 -16.53 1.95 -0.20
C VAL A 313 -15.73 1.23 0.88
N VAL A 314 -15.89 1.61 2.13
CA VAL A 314 -15.25 0.97 3.28
C VAL A 314 -16.34 0.38 4.18
N ILE A 315 -16.29 -0.93 4.40
CA ILE A 315 -17.28 -1.69 5.15
C ILE A 315 -16.61 -2.21 6.42
N GLY A 316 -17.18 -1.90 7.59
CA GLY A 316 -16.61 -2.36 8.84
C GLY A 316 -17.42 -2.02 10.08
N ASN A 317 -16.99 -2.59 11.21
CA ASN A 317 -17.56 -2.27 12.51
C ASN A 317 -16.84 -1.03 13.10
N PRO A 318 -17.51 0.13 13.21
CA PRO A 318 -16.89 1.34 13.73
C PRO A 318 -16.47 1.21 15.20
N GLU A 319 -17.22 0.49 16.05
CA GLU A 319 -16.88 0.29 17.47
C GLU A 319 -15.56 -0.47 17.65
N THR A 320 -15.27 -1.40 16.73
CA THR A 320 -14.00 -2.13 16.75
C THR A 320 -12.88 -1.31 16.12
N LEU A 321 -13.15 -0.68 14.99
CA LEU A 321 -12.15 0.07 14.23
C LEU A 321 -11.67 1.32 14.97
N GLN A 322 -12.57 2.04 15.64
CA GLN A 322 -12.24 3.26 16.37
C GLN A 322 -11.28 3.05 17.56
N GLN A 323 -11.03 1.79 17.95
CA GLN A 323 -10.00 1.47 18.92
C GLN A 323 -8.58 1.74 18.40
N ASP A 324 -8.36 1.76 17.09
CA ASP A 324 -7.10 2.18 16.48
C ASP A 324 -7.12 3.68 16.14
N PRO A 325 -6.09 4.47 16.52
CA PRO A 325 -6.10 5.90 16.30
C PRO A 325 -6.23 6.33 14.83
N ASN A 326 -5.68 5.59 13.88
CA ASN A 326 -5.72 5.98 12.47
C ASN A 326 -7.07 5.64 11.84
N TRP A 327 -7.67 4.51 12.24
CA TRP A 327 -9.04 4.19 11.87
C TRP A 327 -10.04 5.15 12.49
N PHE A 328 -9.87 5.53 13.76
CA PHE A 328 -10.66 6.58 14.39
C PHE A 328 -10.65 7.85 13.55
N GLU A 329 -9.46 8.34 13.17
CA GLU A 329 -9.32 9.55 12.35
C GLU A 329 -9.98 9.41 10.98
N PHE A 330 -9.88 8.25 10.34
CA PHE A 330 -10.53 8.00 9.06
C PHE A 330 -12.06 8.00 9.19
N ILE A 331 -12.60 7.36 10.22
CA ILE A 331 -14.04 7.33 10.49
C ILE A 331 -14.51 8.75 10.83
N ARG A 332 -13.76 9.51 11.63
CA ARG A 332 -14.05 10.91 11.96
C ARG A 332 -14.05 11.79 10.71
N TYR A 333 -13.11 11.58 9.79
CA TYR A 333 -13.09 12.26 8.49
C TYR A 333 -14.36 11.98 7.69
N CYS A 334 -14.78 10.71 7.59
CA CYS A 334 -16.04 10.34 6.93
C CYS A 334 -17.27 10.91 7.66
N PHE A 335 -17.28 10.89 8.99
CA PHE A 335 -18.36 11.43 9.81
C PHE A 335 -18.58 12.92 9.58
N ARG A 336 -17.50 13.72 9.60
CA ARG A 336 -17.55 15.17 9.33
C ARG A 336 -18.02 15.50 7.91
N ALA A 337 -17.72 14.63 6.94
CA ALA A 337 -18.17 14.77 5.56
C ALA A 337 -19.61 14.31 5.32
N GLY A 338 -20.29 13.76 6.34
CA GLY A 338 -21.63 13.17 6.21
C GLY A 338 -21.63 11.87 5.40
N ALA A 339 -20.50 11.16 5.35
CA ALA A 339 -20.24 10.01 4.47
C ALA A 339 -20.51 8.65 5.13
N ILE A 340 -21.21 8.64 6.27
CA ILE A 340 -21.53 7.43 7.03
C ILE A 340 -22.86 6.86 6.57
N ARG A 341 -22.90 5.55 6.35
CA ARG A 341 -24.11 4.77 6.10
C ARG A 341 -24.18 3.57 7.03
N GLY A 342 -25.37 2.98 7.17
CA GLY A 342 -25.58 1.74 7.90
C GLY A 342 -25.98 1.97 9.36
N VAL A 343 -25.45 1.15 10.26
CA VAL A 343 -25.85 1.16 11.68
C VAL A 343 -25.34 2.43 12.37
N LYS A 344 -26.19 3.11 13.14
CA LYS A 344 -25.79 4.27 13.95
C LYS A 344 -24.80 3.85 15.03
N PHE A 345 -23.81 4.69 15.29
CA PHE A 345 -22.80 4.52 16.32
C PHE A 345 -22.36 5.88 16.86
N GLU A 346 -21.67 5.87 18.00
CA GLU A 346 -21.05 7.07 18.57
C GLU A 346 -19.53 7.02 18.42
N LEU A 347 -18.95 8.16 18.09
CA LEU A 347 -17.50 8.35 18.08
C LEU A 347 -17.00 8.56 19.51
N ASP A 348 -16.11 7.69 19.97
CA ASP A 348 -15.51 7.79 21.30
C ASP A 348 -14.31 8.75 21.30
N GLU A 349 -14.61 10.06 21.16
CA GLU A 349 -13.60 11.13 21.18
C GLU A 349 -12.78 11.15 22.49
N LYS A 350 -13.40 10.75 23.61
CA LYS A 350 -12.72 10.72 24.92
C LYS A 350 -11.64 9.63 24.94
N GLN A 351 -12.00 8.40 24.58
CA GLN A 351 -11.03 7.30 24.52
C GLN A 351 -9.92 7.60 23.50
N HIS A 352 -10.24 8.26 22.39
CA HIS A 352 -9.24 8.67 21.43
C HIS A 352 -8.22 9.66 22.02
N GLN A 353 -8.69 10.70 22.71
CA GLN A 353 -7.82 11.68 23.38
C GLN A 353 -6.90 11.02 24.42
N VAL A 354 -7.44 10.10 25.22
CA VAL A 354 -6.64 9.34 26.20
C VAL A 354 -5.53 8.54 25.49
N LYS A 355 -5.87 7.79 24.43
CA LYS A 355 -4.88 7.02 23.66
C LYS A 355 -3.83 7.90 22.98
N GLU A 356 -4.20 9.10 22.56
CA GLU A 356 -3.26 10.05 21.95
C GLU A 356 -2.27 10.61 22.98
N LEU A 357 -2.74 10.88 24.21
CA LEU A 357 -1.89 11.27 25.33
C LEU A 357 -0.95 10.13 25.73
N ASP A 358 -1.48 8.92 25.92
CA ASP A 358 -0.67 7.74 26.26
C ASP A 358 0.44 7.48 25.23
N ALA A 359 0.12 7.66 23.94
CA ALA A 359 1.10 7.51 22.86
C ALA A 359 2.19 8.60 22.88
N LYS A 360 1.84 9.83 23.25
CA LYS A 360 2.81 10.93 23.42
C LYS A 360 3.72 10.65 24.61
N ASP A 361 3.19 10.20 25.73
CA ASP A 361 3.95 9.89 26.93
C ASP A 361 4.92 8.72 26.70
N ALA A 362 4.48 7.66 26.02
CA ALA A 362 5.34 6.55 25.61
C ALA A 362 6.48 7.00 24.68
N TYR A 363 6.20 7.92 23.75
CA TYR A 363 7.22 8.47 22.84
C TYR A 363 8.24 9.34 23.57
N LEU A 364 7.79 10.18 24.50
CA LEU A 364 8.67 10.99 25.35
C LEU A 364 9.58 10.09 26.19
N THR A 365 9.04 9.02 26.77
CA THR A 365 9.80 8.03 27.54
C THR A 365 10.90 7.39 26.69
N LEU A 366 10.59 7.00 25.46
CA LEU A 366 11.56 6.43 24.52
C LEU A 366 12.67 7.44 24.13
N ILE A 367 12.33 8.72 23.95
CA ILE A 367 13.33 9.77 23.71
C ILE A 367 14.25 9.89 24.92
N GLN A 368 13.69 9.90 26.12
CA GLN A 368 14.44 10.00 27.37
C GLN A 368 15.45 8.85 27.49
N GLU A 369 15.02 7.60 27.27
CA GLU A 369 15.90 6.43 27.29
C GLU A 369 17.03 6.52 26.25
N LYS A 370 16.73 7.02 25.04
CA LYS A 370 17.76 7.23 24.01
C LYS A 370 18.76 8.30 24.43
N LEU A 371 18.28 9.39 25.04
CA LEU A 371 19.13 10.47 25.53
C LEU A 371 20.08 9.96 26.62
N ASP A 372 19.54 9.22 27.59
CA ASP A 372 20.31 8.64 28.70
C ASP A 372 21.39 7.68 28.20
N ASN A 373 21.08 6.87 27.19
CA ASN A 373 22.05 5.98 26.55
C ASN A 373 23.17 6.76 25.82
N ILE A 374 22.84 7.87 25.17
CA ILE A 374 23.84 8.74 24.53
C ILE A 374 24.74 9.39 25.59
N ILE A 375 24.17 9.90 26.68
CA ILE A 375 24.92 10.51 27.78
C ILE A 375 25.91 9.51 28.38
N LYS A 376 25.45 8.29 28.72
CA LYS A 376 26.32 7.21 29.22
C LYS A 376 27.44 6.88 28.26
N HIS A 377 27.17 6.88 26.95
CA HIS A 377 28.20 6.60 25.95
C HIS A 377 29.23 7.74 25.86
N MET A 378 28.80 8.99 25.99
CA MET A 378 29.71 10.16 26.02
C MET A 378 30.59 10.18 27.27
N GLU A 379 30.06 9.76 28.42
CA GLU A 379 30.84 9.63 29.66
C GLU A 379 31.90 8.52 29.57
N ALA A 380 31.54 7.39 28.96
CA ALA A 380 32.46 6.26 28.76
C ALA A 380 33.61 6.56 27.76
N VAL A 381 33.43 7.52 26.85
CA VAL A 381 34.47 7.94 25.88
C VAL A 381 35.39 9.03 26.46
N LYS A 382 35.04 9.64 27.60
CA LYS A 382 35.85 10.63 28.31
C LYS A 382 36.80 10.03 29.37
N MET A 383 36.66 8.73 29.67
CA MET A 383 37.62 7.93 30.44
C MET A 383 38.53 7.17 29.49
#